data_AF-A0A1N7S6F6-F1
#
_entry.id   AF-A0A1N7S6F6-F1
#
_cell.length_a   1.000
_cell.length_b   1.000
_cell.length_c   1.000
_cell.angle_alpha   90.00
_cell.angle_beta   90.00
_cell.angle_gamma   90.00
#
_symmetry.space_group_name_H-M   'P 1'
#
loop_
_entity.id
_entity.type
_entity.pdbx_description
1 polymer ?
#
loop_
_entity_poly.entity_id
_entity_poly.type
_entity_poly.pdbx_seq_one_letter_code
_entity_poly.pdbx_strand_id
1 'polypeptide(L)'
;MRSEISRNEVDWSSGNGTAMPVHYVIVIYYAEYLAKIAKVAGALMNTQRVRTLRVVVNNPAIDDRVVKQHFADLAVPAYVLRHNNTGLEFGAYQFGLDDLRRTDADDLPCLFANDTVGTHYPINRIYLREFSRAAQAHLGSNAIVGLIDSAPRRLELYGQQASRWVRSNLFVMDKHALESINNQIYVAPLDSFINESPREDDFFSASIGPSLRSHISHWLFSGSSDTWYKSEPLSLDNHLRMARKARSILQELFLSMRLEGAETALVQPQLSKVERVLVNLGCAAV
;
A
#
# COMPACT_ATOMS: atom_id res chain seq x y z
N MET A 1 -34.66 -21.38 8.82
CA MET A 1 -33.77 -21.87 7.75
C MET A 1 -32.48 -21.06 7.84
N ARG A 2 -31.49 -21.56 8.56
CA ARG A 2 -30.17 -20.92 8.71
C ARG A 2 -29.30 -21.46 7.59
N SER A 3 -28.93 -20.63 6.64
CA SER A 3 -27.97 -21.02 5.59
C SER A 3 -26.58 -21.10 6.22
N GLU A 4 -26.06 -22.30 6.39
CA GLU A 4 -24.67 -22.56 6.71
C GLU A 4 -23.78 -21.96 5.60
N ILE A 5 -23.03 -20.92 5.97
CA ILE A 5 -21.91 -20.46 5.15
C ILE A 5 -20.83 -21.53 5.30
N SER A 6 -20.75 -22.41 4.30
CA SER A 6 -19.61 -23.29 4.08
C SER A 6 -18.32 -22.48 4.17
N ARG A 7 -17.54 -22.72 5.23
CA ARG A 7 -16.12 -22.34 5.27
C ARG A 7 -15.45 -23.19 4.22
N ASN A 8 -15.16 -22.61 3.06
CA ASN A 8 -14.22 -23.21 2.12
C ASN A 8 -12.87 -23.35 2.84
N GLU A 9 -12.58 -24.55 3.33
CA GLU A 9 -11.25 -24.93 3.78
C GLU A 9 -10.30 -24.70 2.61
N VAL A 10 -9.42 -23.71 2.79
CA VAL A 10 -8.25 -23.58 1.92
C VAL A 10 -7.41 -24.81 2.20
N ASP A 11 -7.35 -25.71 1.22
CA ASP A 11 -6.60 -26.95 1.31
C ASP A 11 -5.10 -26.62 1.37
N TRP A 12 -4.54 -26.62 2.59
CA TRP A 12 -3.12 -26.40 2.87
C TRP A 12 -2.26 -27.64 2.56
N SER A 13 -2.83 -28.70 1.96
CA SER A 13 -2.22 -30.04 1.91
C SER A 13 -1.15 -30.27 0.83
N SER A 14 -0.64 -29.26 0.14
CA SER A 14 0.40 -29.44 -0.91
C SER A 14 1.74 -28.74 -0.63
N GLY A 15 2.16 -28.70 0.63
CA GLY A 15 3.55 -28.37 0.99
C GLY A 15 3.74 -28.27 2.49
N ASN A 16 4.61 -29.12 3.06
CA ASN A 16 4.94 -29.21 4.50
C ASN A 16 5.64 -27.95 5.10
N GLY A 17 5.49 -26.78 4.50
CA GLY A 17 5.96 -25.51 5.07
C GLY A 17 4.81 -24.83 5.81
N THR A 18 4.92 -24.68 7.13
CA THR A 18 4.00 -23.81 7.88
C THR A 18 4.06 -22.40 7.29
N ALA A 19 2.93 -21.84 6.87
CA ALA A 19 2.86 -20.48 6.32
C ALA A 19 3.63 -19.48 7.21
N MET A 20 4.51 -18.69 6.58
CA MET A 20 5.35 -17.74 7.31
C MET A 20 4.46 -16.68 7.96
N PRO A 21 4.59 -16.45 9.29
CA PRO A 21 3.83 -15.42 9.96
C PRO A 21 4.18 -14.02 9.43
N VAL A 22 3.21 -13.11 9.46
CA VAL A 22 3.38 -11.72 9.02
C VAL A 22 2.78 -10.73 10.02
N HIS A 23 3.35 -9.52 10.06
CA HIS A 23 2.72 -8.37 10.74
C HIS A 23 1.93 -7.53 9.76
N TYR A 24 0.83 -6.93 10.21
CA TYR A 24 0.06 -5.98 9.41
C TYR A 24 0.22 -4.57 9.95
N VAL A 25 0.37 -3.61 9.04
CA VAL A 25 0.25 -2.17 9.28
C VAL A 25 -0.82 -1.63 8.34
N ILE A 26 -1.95 -1.22 8.91
CA ILE A 26 -3.09 -0.66 8.17
C ILE A 26 -3.24 0.82 8.51
N VAL A 27 -3.30 1.67 7.50
CA VAL A 27 -3.47 3.13 7.63
C VAL A 27 -4.90 3.54 7.34
N ILE A 28 -5.50 4.33 8.23
CA ILE A 28 -6.88 4.83 8.12
C ILE A 28 -6.90 6.35 7.96
N TYR A 29 -7.58 6.82 6.92
CA TYR A 29 -7.85 8.22 6.61
C TYR A 29 -9.32 8.61 6.76
N TYR A 30 -10.23 7.69 6.44
CA TYR A 30 -11.64 7.95 6.23
C TYR A 30 -12.47 7.04 7.15
N ALA A 31 -13.29 7.64 8.01
CA ALA A 31 -14.13 6.88 8.93
C ALA A 31 -15.10 5.95 8.18
N GLU A 32 -15.62 6.41 7.05
CA GLU A 32 -16.53 5.66 6.19
C GLU A 32 -15.92 4.40 5.56
N TYR A 33 -14.59 4.28 5.53
CA TYR A 33 -13.91 3.12 4.94
C TYR A 33 -13.56 2.04 5.97
N LEU A 34 -13.71 2.32 7.28
CA LEU A 34 -13.35 1.41 8.38
C LEU A 34 -13.96 0.02 8.25
N ALA A 35 -15.28 -0.06 8.00
CA ALA A 35 -15.98 -1.33 7.87
C ALA A 35 -15.43 -2.17 6.70
N LYS A 36 -15.04 -1.52 5.60
CA LYS A 36 -14.53 -2.20 4.40
C LYS A 36 -13.12 -2.72 4.61
N ILE A 37 -12.21 -1.89 5.12
CA ILE A 37 -10.83 -2.29 5.36
C ILE A 37 -10.72 -3.35 6.46
N ALA A 38 -11.57 -3.30 7.50
CA ALA A 38 -11.64 -4.36 8.51
C ALA A 38 -12.06 -5.72 7.91
N LYS A 39 -13.03 -5.73 6.98
CA LYS A 39 -13.40 -6.94 6.23
C LYS A 39 -12.24 -7.48 5.38
N VAL A 40 -11.52 -6.59 4.69
CA VAL A 40 -10.34 -6.99 3.92
C VAL A 40 -9.24 -7.58 4.81
N ALA A 41 -8.98 -6.95 5.96
CA ALA A 41 -8.02 -7.45 6.94
C ALA A 41 -8.41 -8.86 7.43
N GLY A 42 -9.69 -9.06 7.80
CA GLY A 42 -10.21 -10.36 8.21
C GLY A 42 -10.13 -11.42 7.09
N ALA A 43 -10.41 -11.04 5.84
CA ALA A 43 -10.28 -11.95 4.70
C ALA A 43 -8.83 -12.38 4.44
N LEU A 44 -7.88 -11.44 4.52
CA LEU A 44 -6.44 -11.73 4.42
C LEU A 44 -5.95 -12.61 5.58
N MET A 45 -6.48 -12.45 6.79
CA MET A 45 -6.16 -13.31 7.94
C MET A 45 -6.62 -14.77 7.76
N ASN A 46 -7.58 -15.03 6.87
CA ASN A 46 -7.98 -16.41 6.54
C ASN A 46 -6.99 -17.10 5.60
N THR A 47 -6.14 -16.33 4.91
CA THR A 47 -5.18 -16.83 3.91
C THR A 47 -3.72 -16.61 4.32
N GLN A 48 -3.47 -15.88 5.41
CA GLN A 48 -2.14 -15.58 5.92
C GLN A 48 -2.12 -15.72 7.44
N ARG A 49 -1.02 -16.23 7.97
CA ARG A 49 -0.82 -16.33 9.42
C ARG A 49 -0.40 -14.96 9.96
N VAL A 50 -1.33 -14.20 10.52
CA VAL A 50 -1.03 -12.87 11.06
C VAL A 50 -0.64 -12.98 12.54
N ARG A 51 0.47 -12.33 12.93
CA ARG A 51 0.92 -12.29 14.33
C ARG A 51 0.30 -11.14 15.10
N THR A 52 0.36 -9.93 14.53
CA THR A 52 -0.26 -8.74 15.10
C THR A 52 -0.70 -7.78 14.01
N LEU A 53 -1.66 -6.93 14.35
CA LEU A 53 -2.13 -5.84 13.50
C LEU A 53 -1.88 -4.49 14.18
N ARG A 54 -1.24 -3.56 13.46
CA ARG A 54 -1.21 -2.13 13.79
C ARG A 54 -2.22 -1.41 12.93
N VAL A 55 -3.16 -0.71 13.56
CA VAL A 55 -4.13 0.16 12.88
C VAL A 55 -3.72 1.60 13.17
N VAL A 56 -3.08 2.25 12.20
CA VAL A 56 -2.58 3.62 12.30
C VAL A 56 -3.67 4.58 11.85
N VAL A 57 -4.24 5.32 12.79
CA VAL A 57 -5.27 6.34 12.54
C VAL A 57 -4.57 7.63 12.13
N ASN A 58 -4.66 7.94 10.84
CA ASN A 58 -3.98 9.07 10.19
C ASN A 58 -4.90 10.27 9.95
N ASN A 59 -5.96 10.37 10.73
CA ASN A 59 -6.91 11.48 10.71
C ASN A 59 -7.37 11.77 12.15
N PRO A 60 -7.11 12.98 12.69
CA PRO A 60 -7.46 13.32 14.07
C PRO A 60 -8.98 13.34 14.33
N ALA A 61 -9.81 13.43 13.30
CA ALA A 61 -11.27 13.43 13.44
C ALA A 61 -11.87 12.03 13.71
N ILE A 62 -11.10 10.96 13.57
CA ILE A 62 -11.59 9.59 13.74
C ILE A 62 -11.43 9.17 15.21
N ASP A 63 -12.51 8.78 15.88
CA ASP A 63 -12.46 8.28 17.26
C ASP A 63 -11.85 6.86 17.31
N ASP A 64 -10.86 6.66 18.19
CA ASP A 64 -10.22 5.36 18.41
C ASP A 64 -11.22 4.28 18.86
N ARG A 65 -12.29 4.67 19.55
CA ARG A 65 -13.34 3.74 19.99
C ARG A 65 -14.04 3.10 18.79
N VAL A 66 -14.35 3.90 17.77
CA VAL A 66 -14.99 3.44 16.54
C VAL A 66 -14.04 2.52 15.78
N VAL A 67 -12.75 2.88 15.69
CA VAL A 67 -11.73 2.02 15.08
C VAL A 67 -11.64 0.69 15.81
N LYS A 68 -11.51 0.70 17.14
CA LYS A 68 -11.42 -0.53 17.96
C LYS A 68 -12.62 -1.44 17.74
N GLN A 69 -13.83 -0.90 17.64
CA GLN A 69 -15.04 -1.69 17.39
C GLN A 69 -14.98 -2.46 16.06
N HIS A 70 -14.51 -1.83 14.98
CA HIS A 70 -14.42 -2.47 13.68
C HIS A 70 -13.38 -3.60 13.61
N PHE A 71 -12.35 -3.54 14.45
CA PHE A 71 -11.26 -4.53 14.47
C PHE A 71 -11.33 -5.49 15.67
N ALA A 72 -12.34 -5.37 16.53
CA ALA A 72 -12.46 -6.15 17.78
C ALA A 72 -12.66 -7.65 17.53
N ASP A 73 -13.36 -8.02 16.46
CA ASP A 73 -13.69 -9.41 16.15
C ASP A 73 -12.59 -10.16 15.38
N LEU A 74 -11.47 -9.50 15.10
CA LEU A 74 -10.35 -10.15 14.43
C LEU A 74 -9.63 -11.10 15.40
N ALA A 75 -9.20 -12.24 14.88
CA ALA A 75 -8.58 -13.31 15.68
C ALA A 75 -7.16 -12.97 16.20
N VAL A 76 -6.66 -11.77 15.94
CA VAL A 76 -5.27 -11.36 16.27
C VAL A 76 -5.27 -10.08 17.09
N PRO A 77 -4.23 -9.86 17.93
CA PRO A 77 -4.07 -8.60 18.65
C PRO A 77 -4.00 -7.41 17.70
N ALA A 78 -4.98 -6.51 17.82
CA ALA A 78 -5.05 -5.25 17.09
C ALA A 78 -4.68 -4.08 18.01
N TYR A 79 -3.69 -3.30 17.61
CA TYR A 79 -3.22 -2.11 18.33
C TYR A 79 -3.57 -0.87 17.51
N VAL A 80 -4.37 0.02 18.11
CA VAL A 80 -4.74 1.28 17.48
C VAL A 80 -3.72 2.35 17.86
N LEU A 81 -3.08 2.94 16.85
CA LEU A 81 -2.02 3.92 16.98
C LEU A 81 -2.46 5.26 16.38
N ARG A 82 -2.16 6.37 17.04
CA ARG A 82 -2.50 7.72 16.55
C ARG A 82 -1.31 8.33 15.82
N HIS A 83 -1.52 8.80 14.59
CA HIS A 83 -0.51 9.52 13.83
C HIS A 83 -0.99 10.92 13.44
N ASN A 84 -0.06 11.84 13.19
CA ASN A 84 -0.35 13.27 12.97
C ASN A 84 -0.45 13.65 11.49
N ASN A 85 -0.50 12.67 10.58
CA ASN A 85 -0.54 12.87 9.12
C ASN A 85 0.72 13.48 8.49
N THR A 86 1.84 13.57 9.22
CA THR A 86 3.14 13.96 8.64
C THR A 86 3.63 12.90 7.66
N GLY A 87 4.00 13.27 6.44
CA GLY A 87 4.42 12.29 5.43
C GLY A 87 3.28 11.42 4.88
N LEU A 88 2.02 11.79 5.15
CA LEU A 88 0.82 11.13 4.62
C LEU A 88 0.86 9.61 4.87
N GLU A 89 0.71 8.79 3.83
CA GLU A 89 0.53 7.34 3.99
C GLU A 89 1.84 6.65 4.32
N PHE A 90 2.93 7.11 3.72
CA PHE A 90 4.25 6.55 3.95
C PHE A 90 4.75 6.89 5.35
N GLY A 91 4.49 8.11 5.83
CA GLY A 91 4.76 8.48 7.23
C GLY A 91 3.97 7.61 8.21
N ALA A 92 2.71 7.34 7.93
CA ALA A 92 1.89 6.45 8.75
C ALA A 92 2.35 4.97 8.67
N TYR A 93 2.79 4.49 7.50
CA TYR A 93 3.41 3.17 7.36
C TYR A 93 4.71 3.08 8.16
N GLN A 94 5.57 4.08 8.06
CA GLN A 94 6.80 4.16 8.86
C GLN A 94 6.48 4.14 10.35
N PHE A 95 5.51 4.94 10.80
CA PHE A 95 5.11 4.98 12.21
C PHE A 95 4.62 3.62 12.73
N GLY A 96 3.84 2.88 11.93
CA GLY A 96 3.42 1.53 12.28
C GLY A 96 4.57 0.52 12.29
N LEU A 97 5.52 0.64 11.36
CA LEU A 97 6.73 -0.19 11.32
C LEU A 97 7.65 0.09 12.51
N ASP A 98 7.87 1.36 12.85
CA ASP A 98 8.68 1.78 14.00
C ASP A 98 8.09 1.26 15.32
N ASP A 99 6.76 1.23 15.44
CA ASP A 99 6.09 0.64 16.59
C ASP A 99 6.37 -0.87 16.73
N LEU A 100 6.32 -1.62 15.62
CA LEU A 100 6.68 -3.04 15.60
C LEU A 100 8.12 -3.26 16.07
N ARG A 101 9.06 -2.48 15.52
CA ARG A 101 10.49 -2.51 15.87
C ARG A 101 10.73 -2.21 17.35
N ARG A 102 10.07 -1.18 17.90
CA ARG A 102 10.19 -0.80 19.31
C ARG A 102 9.67 -1.88 20.27
N THR A 103 8.80 -2.77 19.78
CA THR A 103 8.29 -3.93 20.54
C THR A 103 9.03 -5.23 20.25
N ASP A 104 10.21 -5.16 19.60
CA ASP A 104 11.02 -6.31 19.16
C ASP A 104 10.21 -7.33 18.33
N ALA A 105 9.28 -6.81 17.52
CA ALA A 105 8.37 -7.56 16.66
C ALA A 105 8.59 -7.21 15.17
N ASP A 106 9.82 -6.88 14.77
CA ASP A 106 10.24 -6.70 13.38
C ASP A 106 10.99 -7.92 12.84
N ASP A 107 10.81 -9.07 13.50
CA ASP A 107 11.43 -10.35 13.14
C ASP A 107 10.79 -11.01 11.91
N LEU A 108 9.67 -10.47 11.43
CA LEU A 108 8.84 -11.06 10.38
C LEU A 108 8.55 -10.08 9.22
N PRO A 109 8.17 -10.59 8.05
CA PRO A 109 7.64 -9.77 6.97
C PRO A 109 6.44 -8.91 7.39
N CYS A 110 6.26 -7.78 6.71
CA CYS A 110 5.20 -6.84 7.03
C CYS A 110 4.32 -6.53 5.81
N LEU A 111 3.01 -6.69 5.99
CA LEU A 111 1.99 -6.25 5.04
C LEU A 111 1.54 -4.84 5.39
N PHE A 112 1.53 -3.98 4.37
CA PHE A 112 1.08 -2.61 4.44
C PHE A 112 -0.19 -2.45 3.61
N ALA A 113 -1.18 -1.79 4.17
CA ALA A 113 -2.40 -1.43 3.45
C ALA A 113 -2.97 -0.11 3.92
N ASN A 114 -3.70 0.58 3.05
CA ASN A 114 -4.52 1.73 3.44
C ASN A 114 -6.00 1.46 3.17
N ASP A 115 -6.86 2.26 3.79
CA ASP A 115 -8.31 2.14 3.71
C ASP A 115 -8.93 2.43 2.33
N THR A 116 -8.12 2.81 1.32
CA THR A 116 -8.59 2.90 -0.07
C THR A 116 -8.74 1.53 -0.72
N VAL A 117 -8.15 0.49 -0.13
CA VAL A 117 -8.29 -0.92 -0.53
C VAL A 117 -9.75 -1.35 -0.48
N GLY A 118 -10.22 -1.94 -1.57
CA GLY A 118 -11.63 -2.29 -1.76
C GLY A 118 -12.47 -1.09 -2.17
N THR A 119 -12.20 0.14 -1.73
CA THR A 119 -13.01 1.33 -2.02
C THR A 119 -12.73 1.91 -3.41
N HIS A 120 -11.50 2.34 -3.65
CA HIS A 120 -11.06 2.87 -4.95
C HIS A 120 -10.41 1.79 -5.81
N TYR A 121 -9.96 0.71 -5.15
CA TYR A 121 -9.31 -0.42 -5.80
C TYR A 121 -10.15 -1.66 -5.62
N PRO A 122 -10.82 -2.15 -6.68
CA PRO A 122 -11.63 -3.35 -6.58
C PRO A 122 -10.72 -4.51 -6.20
N ILE A 123 -10.96 -5.04 -5.01
CA ILE A 123 -10.31 -6.22 -4.47
C ILE A 123 -11.41 -7.18 -4.08
N ASN A 124 -11.28 -8.43 -4.52
CA ASN A 124 -12.22 -9.50 -4.27
C ASN A 124 -11.46 -10.71 -3.69
N ARG A 125 -12.20 -11.77 -3.34
CA ARG A 125 -11.58 -12.97 -2.75
C ARG A 125 -10.57 -13.66 -3.67
N ILE A 126 -10.76 -13.57 -4.99
CA ILE A 126 -9.83 -14.13 -5.98
C ILE A 126 -8.49 -13.39 -5.91
N TYR A 127 -8.52 -12.05 -5.93
CA TYR A 127 -7.32 -11.23 -5.80
C TYR A 127 -6.59 -11.52 -4.48
N LEU A 128 -7.30 -11.53 -3.35
CA LEU A 128 -6.70 -11.77 -2.03
C LEU A 128 -6.04 -13.16 -1.94
N ARG A 129 -6.63 -14.18 -2.57
CA ARG A 129 -6.06 -15.52 -2.66
C ARG A 129 -4.75 -15.52 -3.46
N GLU A 130 -4.75 -14.94 -4.66
CA GLU A 130 -3.54 -14.89 -5.49
C GLU A 130 -2.45 -14.01 -4.88
N PHE A 131 -2.83 -12.91 -4.23
CA PHE A 131 -1.93 -12.08 -3.46
C PHE A 131 -1.29 -12.88 -2.31
N SER A 132 -2.09 -13.62 -1.54
CA SER A 132 -1.58 -14.43 -0.43
C SER A 132 -0.67 -15.56 -0.91
N ARG A 133 -1.02 -16.21 -2.04
CA ARG A 133 -0.18 -17.23 -2.67
C ARG A 133 1.16 -16.66 -3.12
N ALA A 134 1.16 -15.53 -3.82
CA ALA A 134 2.37 -14.84 -4.26
C ALA A 134 3.23 -14.40 -3.06
N ALA A 135 2.60 -13.87 -2.00
CA ALA A 135 3.29 -13.56 -0.76
C ALA A 135 4.02 -14.78 -0.21
N GLN A 136 3.29 -15.86 0.11
CA GLN A 136 3.88 -17.05 0.74
C GLN A 136 4.96 -17.73 -0.12
N ALA A 137 4.87 -17.64 -1.45
CA ALA A 137 5.90 -18.18 -2.34
C ALA A 137 7.21 -17.38 -2.34
N HIS A 138 7.19 -16.12 -1.91
CA HIS A 138 8.31 -15.19 -2.01
C HIS A 138 8.77 -14.60 -0.66
N LEU A 139 8.05 -14.83 0.44
CA LEU A 139 8.55 -14.48 1.78
C LEU A 139 9.83 -15.27 2.09
N GLY A 140 10.84 -14.59 2.62
CA GLY A 140 12.21 -15.09 2.82
C GLY A 140 13.15 -14.94 1.61
N SER A 141 12.69 -14.34 0.50
CA SER A 141 13.48 -14.24 -0.75
C SER A 141 13.89 -12.82 -1.15
N ASN A 142 13.90 -11.85 -0.22
CA ASN A 142 14.14 -10.44 -0.53
C ASN A 142 13.18 -9.93 -1.62
N ALA A 143 11.88 -9.93 -1.30
CA ALA A 143 10.83 -9.58 -2.24
C ALA A 143 9.83 -8.57 -1.67
N ILE A 144 9.21 -7.81 -2.56
CA ILE A 144 8.00 -7.03 -2.31
C ILE A 144 6.90 -7.56 -3.21
N VAL A 145 5.76 -7.92 -2.62
CA VAL A 145 4.61 -8.47 -3.35
C VAL A 145 3.47 -7.47 -3.32
N GLY A 146 2.96 -7.10 -4.49
CA GLY A 146 1.86 -6.14 -4.62
C GLY A 146 1.49 -5.93 -6.09
N LEU A 147 0.51 -5.07 -6.35
CA LEU A 147 0.20 -4.71 -7.73
C LEU A 147 1.34 -3.82 -8.28
N ILE A 148 1.86 -4.16 -9.46
CA ILE A 148 2.98 -3.44 -10.08
C ILE A 148 2.46 -2.59 -11.23
N ASP A 149 2.72 -1.28 -11.15
CA ASP A 149 2.52 -0.35 -12.25
C ASP A 149 3.86 -0.09 -12.97
N SER A 150 3.79 0.56 -14.13
CA SER A 150 4.97 0.82 -14.95
C SER A 150 4.86 2.11 -15.77
N ALA A 151 6.01 2.65 -16.13
CA ALA A 151 6.15 3.80 -17.02
C ALA A 151 6.90 3.37 -18.29
N PRO A 152 6.57 3.95 -19.45
CA PRO A 152 7.26 3.64 -20.71
C PRO A 152 8.71 4.12 -20.74
N ARG A 153 9.07 5.07 -19.86
CA ARG A 153 10.43 5.62 -19.73
C ARG A 153 10.95 5.35 -18.33
N ARG A 154 12.28 5.21 -18.23
CA ARG A 154 12.96 5.13 -16.94
C ARG A 154 12.77 6.45 -16.19
N LEU A 155 12.31 6.34 -14.95
CA LEU A 155 12.18 7.43 -14.00
C LEU A 155 13.44 7.47 -13.15
N GLU A 156 13.84 8.66 -12.72
CA GLU A 156 15.04 8.86 -11.91
C GLU A 156 14.76 9.81 -10.75
N LEU A 157 15.26 9.46 -9.57
CA LEU A 157 15.24 10.30 -8.38
C LEU A 157 16.42 9.96 -7.48
N TYR A 158 17.22 10.95 -7.05
CA TYR A 158 18.41 10.76 -6.20
C TYR A 158 19.39 9.67 -6.72
N GLY A 159 19.61 9.62 -8.03
CA GLY A 159 20.47 8.61 -8.66
C GLY A 159 19.90 7.18 -8.65
N GLN A 160 18.72 6.97 -8.08
CA GLN A 160 17.97 5.73 -8.17
C GLN A 160 17.08 5.77 -9.40
N GLN A 161 16.90 4.63 -10.05
CA GLN A 161 16.18 4.59 -11.32
C GLN A 161 15.34 3.32 -11.46
N ALA A 162 14.08 3.48 -11.85
CA ALA A 162 13.14 2.37 -12.08
C ALA A 162 12.21 2.69 -13.25
N SER A 163 11.61 1.66 -13.84
CA SER A 163 10.50 1.82 -14.80
C SER A 163 9.21 1.17 -14.30
N ARG A 164 9.24 0.57 -13.11
CA ARG A 164 8.13 -0.13 -12.48
C ARG A 164 8.10 0.21 -11.01
N TRP A 165 6.92 0.13 -10.40
CA TRP A 165 6.77 0.35 -8.97
C TRP A 165 5.61 -0.45 -8.41
N VAL A 166 5.71 -0.80 -7.13
CA VAL A 166 4.59 -1.37 -6.39
C VAL A 166 3.63 -0.26 -5.98
N ARG A 167 2.34 -0.53 -6.03
CA ARG A 167 1.30 0.38 -5.55
C ARG A 167 1.21 0.38 -4.03
N SER A 168 1.05 1.55 -3.43
CA SER A 168 1.08 1.76 -1.97
C SER A 168 -0.17 1.28 -1.24
N ASN A 169 -1.25 0.92 -1.95
CA ASN A 169 -2.54 0.63 -1.33
C ASN A 169 -2.56 -0.73 -0.63
N LEU A 170 -1.89 -1.75 -1.19
CA LEU A 170 -1.75 -3.08 -0.59
C LEU A 170 -0.49 -3.76 -1.10
N PHE A 171 0.46 -4.01 -0.21
CA PHE A 171 1.68 -4.75 -0.52
C PHE A 171 2.22 -5.45 0.73
N VAL A 172 3.04 -6.48 0.54
CA VAL A 172 3.81 -7.11 1.61
C VAL A 172 5.28 -7.08 1.27
N MET A 173 6.10 -6.69 2.24
CA MET A 173 7.54 -6.69 2.14
C MET A 173 8.12 -7.80 2.98
N ASP A 174 8.99 -8.58 2.35
CA ASP A 174 9.87 -9.49 3.05
C ASP A 174 10.78 -8.73 4.03
N LYS A 175 11.23 -9.41 5.09
CA LYS A 175 12.12 -8.82 6.08
C LYS A 175 13.42 -8.32 5.43
N HIS A 176 14.03 -9.12 4.56
CA HIS A 176 15.27 -8.72 3.88
C HIS A 176 15.07 -7.51 2.96
N ALA A 177 13.88 -7.39 2.34
CA ALA A 177 13.51 -6.22 1.55
C ALA A 177 13.33 -4.95 2.40
N LEU A 178 12.80 -5.08 3.62
CA LEU A 178 12.76 -3.96 4.57
C LEU A 178 14.16 -3.58 5.03
N GLU A 179 14.99 -4.56 5.40
CA GLU A 179 16.37 -4.34 5.83
C GLU A 179 17.23 -3.68 4.73
N SER A 180 17.04 -4.05 3.46
CA SER A 180 17.82 -3.53 2.34
C SER A 180 17.63 -2.03 2.11
N ILE A 181 16.50 -1.48 2.56
CA ILE A 181 16.21 -0.03 2.57
C ILE A 181 16.33 0.59 3.97
N ASN A 182 17.08 -0.06 4.87
CA ASN A 182 17.29 0.34 6.26
C ASN A 182 15.99 0.52 7.06
N ASN A 183 14.96 -0.28 6.76
CA ASN A 183 13.62 -0.19 7.34
C ASN A 183 12.98 1.20 7.20
N GLN A 184 13.40 1.97 6.19
CA GLN A 184 12.94 3.33 5.97
C GLN A 184 11.95 3.33 4.80
N ILE A 185 10.66 3.22 5.05
CA ILE A 185 9.59 3.33 4.04
C ILE A 185 9.35 4.80 3.65
N TYR A 186 9.41 5.71 4.61
CA TYR A 186 9.19 7.15 4.39
C TYR A 186 10.51 7.94 4.38
N VAL A 187 10.68 8.76 3.35
CA VAL A 187 11.87 9.61 3.17
C VAL A 187 11.45 11.08 3.19
N ALA A 188 11.48 11.70 4.37
CA ALA A 188 11.03 13.08 4.56
C ALA A 188 11.65 14.12 3.61
N PRO A 189 12.95 14.03 3.23
CA PRO A 189 13.52 14.96 2.26
C PRO A 189 12.81 15.01 0.90
N LEU A 190 12.08 13.96 0.48
CA LEU A 190 11.32 13.97 -0.78
C LEU A 190 10.19 14.98 -0.78
N ASP A 191 9.63 15.33 0.38
CA ASP A 191 8.50 16.25 0.48
C ASP A 191 8.87 17.65 -0.03
N SER A 192 10.16 18.01 0.09
CA SER A 192 10.73 19.27 -0.41
C SER A 192 10.79 19.37 -1.94
N PHE A 193 10.55 18.27 -2.65
CA PHE A 193 10.59 18.27 -4.11
C PHE A 193 9.32 18.79 -4.76
N ILE A 194 8.28 18.99 -3.96
CA ILE A 194 6.99 19.54 -4.39
C ILE A 194 6.77 20.88 -3.68
N ASN A 195 6.88 21.96 -4.43
CA ASN A 195 6.53 23.30 -3.98
C ASN A 195 5.02 23.42 -4.14
N GLU A 196 4.31 23.86 -3.11
CA GLU A 196 2.84 23.98 -3.10
C GLU A 196 2.36 25.16 -3.96
N SER A 197 2.76 25.20 -5.23
CA SER A 197 2.46 26.27 -6.17
C SER A 197 1.22 25.95 -6.99
N PRO A 198 0.34 26.92 -7.28
CA PRO A 198 -0.74 26.74 -8.25
C PRO A 198 -0.27 26.82 -9.71
N ARG A 199 1.02 27.06 -9.96
CA ARG A 199 1.63 27.10 -11.30
C ARG A 199 2.50 25.87 -11.52
N GLU A 200 2.29 25.14 -12.60
CA GLU A 200 2.98 23.87 -12.87
C GLU A 200 4.50 24.04 -12.98
N ASP A 201 4.96 25.12 -13.61
CA ASP A 201 6.39 25.43 -13.77
C ASP A 201 7.13 25.54 -12.43
N ASP A 202 6.43 25.98 -11.38
CA ASP A 202 6.99 26.13 -10.04
C ASP A 202 6.57 24.99 -9.09
N PHE A 203 5.60 24.15 -9.46
CA PHE A 203 5.05 23.08 -8.61
C PHE A 203 6.11 22.05 -8.22
N PHE A 204 7.04 21.76 -9.13
CA PHE A 204 8.16 20.85 -8.89
C PHE A 204 9.42 21.64 -8.58
N SER A 205 10.19 21.18 -7.60
CA SER A 205 11.54 21.69 -7.38
C SER A 205 12.44 21.44 -8.61
N ALA A 206 13.54 22.18 -8.69
CA ALA A 206 14.58 21.98 -9.71
C ALA A 206 15.24 20.59 -9.63
N SER A 207 15.13 19.90 -8.48
CA SER A 207 15.72 18.59 -8.25
C SER A 207 14.97 17.45 -8.93
N ILE A 208 13.73 17.67 -9.40
CA ILE A 208 12.98 16.66 -10.15
C ILE A 208 13.36 16.74 -11.62
N GLY A 209 13.95 15.65 -12.12
CA GLY A 209 14.31 15.50 -13.53
C GLY A 209 13.09 15.50 -14.47
N PRO A 210 13.29 15.86 -15.75
CA PRO A 210 12.20 16.10 -16.70
C PRO A 210 11.29 14.89 -16.95
N SER A 211 11.84 13.67 -17.00
CA SER A 211 11.04 12.45 -17.19
C SER A 211 10.06 12.20 -16.04
N LEU A 212 10.52 12.36 -14.80
CA LEU A 212 9.69 12.18 -13.61
C LEU A 212 8.67 13.32 -13.48
N ARG A 213 9.08 14.56 -13.74
CA ARG A 213 8.18 15.71 -13.80
C ARG A 213 7.04 15.46 -14.78
N SER A 214 7.37 15.10 -16.03
CA SER A 214 6.38 14.84 -17.07
C SER A 214 5.42 13.71 -16.69
N HIS A 215 5.92 12.64 -16.09
CA HIS A 215 5.09 11.53 -15.62
C HIS A 215 4.09 11.97 -14.54
N ILE A 216 4.56 12.66 -13.49
CA ILE A 216 3.69 13.12 -12.39
C ILE A 216 2.73 14.20 -12.87
N SER A 217 3.18 15.16 -13.68
CA SER A 217 2.34 16.19 -14.30
C SER A 217 1.20 15.58 -15.09
N HIS A 218 1.50 14.62 -15.98
CA HIS A 218 0.48 13.96 -16.78
C HIS A 218 -0.54 13.25 -15.86
N TRP A 219 -0.05 12.49 -14.88
CA TRP A 219 -0.89 11.73 -13.96
C TRP A 219 -1.79 12.60 -13.06
N LEU A 220 -1.35 13.82 -12.71
CA LEU A 220 -2.08 14.72 -11.81
C LEU A 220 -2.90 15.78 -12.55
N PHE A 221 -2.41 16.32 -13.66
CA PHE A 221 -2.95 17.56 -14.24
C PHE A 221 -3.66 17.39 -15.58
N SER A 222 -3.55 16.22 -16.23
CA SER A 222 -4.08 16.05 -17.59
C SER A 222 -5.61 15.94 -17.66
N GLY A 223 -6.28 15.48 -16.59
CA GLY A 223 -7.71 15.17 -16.61
C GLY A 223 -8.08 14.02 -17.56
N SER A 224 -7.11 13.23 -18.01
CA SER A 224 -7.32 12.13 -18.96
C SER A 224 -7.89 10.90 -18.25
N SER A 225 -8.65 10.06 -18.97
CA SER A 225 -9.35 8.90 -18.39
C SER A 225 -8.42 7.79 -17.88
N ASP A 226 -7.16 7.80 -18.31
CA ASP A 226 -6.10 6.88 -17.91
C ASP A 226 -5.27 7.38 -16.71
N THR A 227 -5.66 8.50 -16.10
CA THR A 227 -4.94 9.12 -14.98
C THR A 227 -5.67 8.97 -13.65
N TRP A 228 -5.15 9.60 -12.60
CA TRP A 228 -5.80 9.58 -11.30
C TRP A 228 -7.24 10.12 -11.41
N TYR A 229 -8.20 9.49 -10.75
CA TYR A 229 -9.62 9.87 -10.86
C TYR A 229 -9.95 11.31 -10.40
N LYS A 230 -9.05 11.97 -9.66
CA LYS A 230 -9.12 13.39 -9.27
C LYS A 230 -8.14 14.26 -10.05
N SER A 231 -7.63 13.76 -11.17
CA SER A 231 -6.79 14.53 -12.07
C SER A 231 -7.62 15.65 -12.70
N GLU A 232 -7.06 16.84 -12.67
CA GLU A 232 -7.64 18.04 -13.27
C GLU A 232 -6.52 19.08 -13.40
N PRO A 233 -6.66 20.06 -14.31
CA PRO A 233 -5.67 21.13 -14.46
C PRO A 233 -5.34 21.79 -13.12
N LEU A 234 -4.05 22.04 -12.89
CA LEU A 234 -3.58 22.66 -11.65
C LEU A 234 -4.16 24.07 -11.50
N SER A 235 -4.66 24.40 -10.31
CA SER A 235 -5.31 25.67 -10.01
C SER A 235 -5.07 26.12 -8.56
N LEU A 236 -5.46 27.36 -8.26
CA LEU A 236 -5.42 27.88 -6.88
C LEU A 236 -6.29 27.05 -5.93
N ASP A 237 -7.35 26.42 -6.39
CA ASP A 237 -8.28 25.69 -5.53
C ASP A 237 -7.79 24.26 -5.22
N ASN A 238 -6.97 23.66 -6.08
CA ASN A 238 -6.56 22.26 -5.95
C ASN A 238 -5.08 22.03 -5.65
N HIS A 239 -4.21 23.05 -5.74
CA HIS A 239 -2.76 22.88 -5.65
C HIS A 239 -2.27 22.17 -4.38
N LEU A 240 -2.85 22.45 -3.21
CA LEU A 240 -2.48 21.77 -1.96
C LEU A 240 -2.82 20.28 -2.00
N ARG A 241 -3.98 19.92 -2.55
CA ARG A 241 -4.39 18.51 -2.71
C ARG A 241 -3.48 17.79 -3.70
N MET A 242 -3.16 18.45 -4.80
CA MET A 242 -2.24 17.92 -5.81
C MET A 242 -0.84 17.74 -5.22
N ALA A 243 -0.35 18.71 -4.44
CA ALA A 243 0.96 18.62 -3.79
C ALA A 243 1.06 17.42 -2.85
N ARG A 244 0.02 17.19 -2.03
CA ARG A 244 -0.05 16.00 -1.18
C ARG A 244 -0.02 14.71 -1.99
N LYS A 245 -0.81 14.62 -3.07
CA LYS A 245 -0.80 13.42 -3.92
C LYS A 245 0.54 13.22 -4.64
N ALA A 246 1.17 14.30 -5.11
CA ALA A 246 2.48 14.25 -5.73
C ALA A 246 3.55 13.73 -4.77
N ARG A 247 3.54 14.17 -3.49
CA ARG A 247 4.44 13.63 -2.46
C ARG A 247 4.22 12.14 -2.23
N SER A 248 2.97 11.68 -2.10
CA SER A 248 2.65 10.25 -2.05
C SER A 248 3.20 9.47 -3.25
N ILE A 249 3.04 9.98 -4.48
CA ILE A 249 3.55 9.34 -5.70
C ILE A 249 5.08 9.28 -5.67
N LEU A 250 5.76 10.35 -5.25
CA LEU A 250 7.22 10.36 -5.12
C LEU A 250 7.71 9.32 -4.13
N GLN A 251 7.06 9.18 -2.97
CA GLN A 251 7.40 8.16 -1.98
C GLN A 251 7.18 6.75 -2.54
N GLU A 252 6.08 6.50 -3.25
CA GLU A 252 5.76 5.21 -3.88
C GLU A 252 6.81 4.80 -4.91
N LEU A 253 7.15 5.72 -5.83
CA LEU A 253 8.16 5.53 -6.85
C LEU A 253 9.53 5.31 -6.21
N PHE A 254 9.93 6.17 -5.26
CA PHE A 254 11.24 6.10 -4.65
C PHE A 254 11.44 4.87 -3.76
N LEU A 255 10.38 4.40 -3.08
CA LEU A 255 10.39 3.11 -2.38
C LEU A 255 10.77 1.99 -3.34
N SER A 256 10.09 1.90 -4.48
CA SER A 256 10.34 0.87 -5.49
C SER A 256 11.71 1.00 -6.14
N MET A 257 12.16 2.23 -6.41
CA MET A 257 13.49 2.50 -6.95
C MET A 257 14.60 2.01 -6.01
N ARG A 258 14.49 2.28 -4.70
CA ARG A 258 15.48 1.79 -3.72
C ARG A 258 15.45 0.28 -3.58
N LEU A 259 14.27 -0.33 -3.65
CA LEU A 259 14.13 -1.79 -3.61
C LEU A 259 14.74 -2.45 -4.85
N GLU A 260 14.45 -1.96 -6.06
CA GLU A 260 15.10 -2.46 -7.28
C GLU A 260 16.62 -2.23 -7.24
N GLY A 261 17.07 -1.06 -6.75
CA GLY A 261 18.49 -0.74 -6.57
C GLY A 261 19.21 -1.63 -5.55
N ALA A 262 18.46 -2.22 -4.61
CA ALA A 262 18.94 -3.21 -3.64
C ALA A 262 18.63 -4.66 -4.04
N GLU A 263 18.36 -4.88 -5.34
CA GLU A 263 18.09 -6.20 -5.94
C GLU A 263 16.88 -6.93 -5.33
N THR A 264 15.95 -6.21 -4.69
CA THR A 264 14.68 -6.76 -4.21
C THR A 264 13.77 -7.09 -5.39
N ALA A 265 13.18 -8.29 -5.38
CA ALA A 265 12.23 -8.70 -6.41
C ALA A 265 10.87 -8.00 -6.25
N LEU A 266 10.41 -7.32 -7.30
CA LEU A 266 9.03 -6.81 -7.41
C LEU A 266 8.13 -7.91 -7.98
N VAL A 267 7.27 -8.48 -7.15
CA VAL A 267 6.43 -9.62 -7.48
C VAL A 267 4.97 -9.19 -7.61
N GLN A 268 4.37 -9.48 -8.75
CA GLN A 268 2.94 -9.24 -8.96
C GLN A 268 2.12 -10.52 -8.74
N PRO A 269 0.99 -10.45 -8.02
CA PRO A 269 0.00 -11.54 -7.97
C PRO A 269 -0.45 -11.94 -9.38
N GLN A 270 -0.38 -13.23 -9.70
CA GLN A 270 -0.70 -13.74 -11.02
C GLN A 270 -2.21 -14.04 -11.12
N LEU A 271 -2.91 -13.27 -11.95
CA LEU A 271 -4.31 -13.50 -12.27
C LEU A 271 -4.44 -13.98 -13.72
N SER A 272 -5.21 -15.06 -13.92
CA SER A 272 -5.64 -15.44 -15.26
C SER A 272 -6.46 -14.33 -15.92
N LYS A 273 -6.63 -14.38 -17.25
CA LYS A 273 -7.43 -13.38 -17.97
C LYS A 273 -8.87 -13.30 -17.43
N VAL A 274 -9.47 -14.45 -17.12
CA VAL A 274 -10.83 -14.54 -16.57
C VAL A 274 -10.89 -13.93 -15.17
N GLU A 275 -9.92 -14.25 -14.31
CA GLU A 275 -9.87 -13.70 -12.96
C GLU A 275 -9.69 -12.18 -12.95
N ARG A 276 -8.86 -11.63 -13.86
CA ARG A 276 -8.74 -10.17 -14.01
C ARG A 276 -10.07 -9.50 -14.34
N VAL A 277 -10.85 -10.09 -15.26
CA VAL A 277 -12.18 -9.57 -15.61
C VAL A 277 -13.11 -9.65 -14.39
N LEU A 278 -13.14 -10.77 -13.67
CA LEU A 278 -13.98 -10.94 -12.48
C LEU A 278 -13.61 -9.96 -11.36
N VAL A 279 -12.32 -9.71 -11.14
CA VAL A 279 -11.82 -8.70 -10.19
C VAL A 279 -12.30 -7.31 -10.60
N ASN A 280 -12.12 -6.94 -11.87
CA ASN A 280 -12.49 -5.61 -12.37
C ASN A 280 -14.01 -5.37 -12.36
N LEU A 281 -14.82 -6.41 -12.56
CA LEU A 281 -16.28 -6.34 -12.46
C LEU A 281 -16.79 -6.35 -11.01
N GLY A 282 -15.90 -6.49 -10.01
CA GLY A 282 -16.28 -6.58 -8.61
C GLY A 282 -17.06 -7.85 -8.25
N CYS A 283 -17.00 -8.88 -9.10
CA CYS A 283 -17.59 -10.18 -8.80
C CYS A 283 -16.86 -10.80 -7.60
N ALA A 284 -17.59 -11.40 -6.65
CA ALA A 284 -17.05 -11.98 -5.41
C ALA A 284 -16.45 -10.98 -4.40
N ALA A 285 -17.17 -9.87 -4.14
CA ALA A 285 -16.82 -8.88 -3.12
C ALA A 285 -16.45 -9.52 -1.76
N VAL A 286 -15.54 -8.87 -1.05
CA VAL A 286 -14.96 -9.33 0.23
C VAL A 286 -16.01 -9.36 1.33
#